data_AF-A0A9R1NT70-F1
#
_entry.id   AF-A0A9R1NT70-F1
#
_cell.length_a   1.000
_cell.length_b   1.000
_cell.length_c   1.000
_cell.angle_alpha   90.00
_cell.angle_beta   90.00
_cell.angle_gamma   90.00
#
_symmetry.space_group_name_H-M   'P 1'
#
loop_
_entity.id
_entity.type
_entity.pdbx_description
1 polymer ?
#
loop_
_entity_poly.entity_id
_entity_poly.type
_entity_poly.pdbx_seq_one_letter_code
_entity_poly.pdbx_strand_id
1 'polypeptide(L)'
;MGQYKSTLTCPTCNKTSVTFDPFMYLSLPVPSMAKRTMTVTVFSTDGSREPFSYDVSVPKFGTLSDLVQALSAACSLGGDESLLITEVYNNCIIRYLEEPSDSVSLLRDGDKLAAYRLPKQYEKSPLVVFTHKHFAEHTGVDNFVAPQMKEFEAPLLASLPEAVNGLTLQEIYLKLLNPFRFSKIISSDCGRGNSDCAVYSMDAAGDCAVNLMDITPSSSDGNVHSAQLEDGPERNQCNDNSCEVMEGPSETYCGEADVSDKEAQTEQFGFYLTNERDDVERTKIEMNDLDLLEAKPNRLHVSVNWQHSASKQYDVSMLNNLPEIHKLEVIPKGTEDSVALHGCLEAFLKEEPLGPEDMWYCPCCKKHQQAMKKLDLWRLPEVLVIHLKRFSYTQFTRNKLETFVDFPISDLDLSSYIATENEQLYNHYRLYAISNHYGNMGGGHYTASIYQEGKGWHKFDDECVTPISEDNIKTAAAYVLFYRRE
;
A
#
# COMPACT_ATOMS: atom_id res chain seq x y z
N MET A 1 38.31 6.49 18.92
CA MET A 1 36.85 6.31 18.87
C MET A 1 36.24 7.53 18.21
N GLY A 2 35.19 7.32 17.42
CA GLY A 2 34.35 8.41 16.94
C GLY A 2 33.36 8.84 18.02
N GLN A 3 32.58 9.88 17.73
CA GLN A 3 31.52 10.38 18.59
C GLN A 3 30.35 10.87 17.73
N TYR A 4 29.14 10.45 18.09
CA TYR A 4 27.90 11.02 17.58
C TYR A 4 27.48 12.21 18.43
N LYS A 5 26.63 13.06 17.87
CA LYS A 5 25.74 13.95 18.61
C LYS A 5 24.31 13.45 18.36
N SER A 6 23.75 12.76 19.33
CA SER A 6 22.37 12.26 19.30
C SER A 6 21.44 13.34 19.85
N THR A 7 20.38 13.65 19.13
CA THR A 7 19.41 14.70 19.48
C THR A 7 18.01 14.11 19.52
N LEU A 8 17.30 14.30 20.64
CA LEU A 8 15.90 13.90 20.83
C LEU A 8 15.02 15.13 21.04
N THR A 9 13.95 15.27 20.26
CA THR A 9 13.00 16.40 20.34
C THR A 9 11.58 15.89 20.59
N CYS A 10 10.95 16.33 21.69
CA CYS A 10 9.56 16.00 21.98
C CYS A 10 8.59 16.79 21.07
N PRO A 11 7.72 16.15 20.26
CA PRO A 11 6.82 16.85 19.35
C PRO A 11 5.72 17.66 20.07
N THR A 12 5.37 17.32 21.31
CA THR A 12 4.30 18.01 22.07
C THR A 12 4.77 19.30 22.76
N CYS A 13 6.06 19.46 23.04
CA CYS A 13 6.56 20.64 23.78
C CYS A 13 7.90 21.19 23.31
N ASN A 14 8.43 20.70 22.18
CA ASN A 14 9.71 21.08 21.59
C ASN A 14 10.91 20.99 22.55
N LYS A 15 10.80 20.19 23.63
CA LYS A 15 11.91 19.96 24.55
C LYS A 15 12.95 19.07 23.88
N THR A 16 14.08 19.67 23.52
CA THR A 16 15.28 18.96 23.05
C THR A 16 16.12 18.41 24.21
N SER A 17 16.71 17.25 24.00
CA SER A 17 17.81 16.65 24.76
C SER A 17 18.92 16.24 23.79
N VAL A 18 20.18 16.30 24.23
CA VAL A 18 21.37 16.01 23.39
C VAL A 18 22.35 15.14 24.18
N THR A 19 22.80 14.04 23.60
CA THR A 19 23.86 13.17 24.14
C THR A 19 25.01 13.03 23.13
N PHE A 20 26.21 12.72 23.62
CA PHE A 20 27.43 12.69 22.83
C PHE A 20 28.09 11.30 22.88
N ASP A 21 27.47 10.35 22.18
CA ASP A 21 27.70 8.93 22.35
C ASP A 21 28.91 8.44 21.54
N PRO A 22 29.86 7.70 22.15
CA PRO A 22 31.06 7.23 21.46
C PRO A 22 30.76 6.06 20.51
N PHE A 23 31.48 5.97 19.39
CA PHE A 23 31.34 4.85 18.44
C PHE A 23 32.68 4.23 18.02
N MET A 24 32.59 2.94 17.68
CA MET A 24 33.67 2.13 17.11
C MET A 24 33.52 1.93 15.60
N TYR A 25 32.29 1.84 15.09
CA TYR A 25 31.96 1.66 13.69
C TYR A 25 30.62 2.32 13.35
N LEU A 26 30.49 2.85 12.13
CA LEU A 26 29.21 3.29 11.57
C LEU A 26 28.46 2.05 11.08
N SER A 27 27.19 1.87 11.47
CA SER A 27 26.35 0.75 10.98
C SER A 27 25.25 1.28 10.08
N LEU A 28 25.60 1.52 8.82
CA LEU A 28 24.74 2.17 7.83
C LEU A 28 23.65 1.21 7.35
N PRO A 29 22.38 1.66 7.21
CA PRO A 29 21.36 0.89 6.54
C PRO A 29 21.72 0.75 5.05
N VAL A 30 21.54 -0.44 4.49
CA VAL A 30 21.56 -0.65 3.04
C VAL A 30 20.11 -0.71 2.58
N PRO A 31 19.64 0.14 1.66
CA PRO A 31 18.26 0.07 1.18
C PRO A 31 18.07 -1.09 0.19
N SER A 32 16.88 -1.69 0.20
CA SER A 32 16.50 -2.76 -0.73
C SER A 32 16.11 -2.15 -2.09
N MET A 33 17.05 -2.06 -3.02
CA MET A 33 16.75 -1.64 -4.40
C MET A 33 15.94 -2.68 -5.17
N ALA A 34 16.14 -3.97 -4.90
CA ALA A 34 15.33 -5.04 -5.46
C ALA A 34 13.86 -4.82 -5.12
N LYS A 35 13.02 -4.65 -6.15
CA LYS A 35 11.56 -4.54 -6.05
C LYS A 35 10.86 -5.85 -6.43
N ARG A 36 9.57 -5.91 -6.15
CA ARG A 36 8.64 -6.95 -6.58
C ARG A 36 7.31 -6.30 -6.92
N THR A 37 6.69 -6.72 -8.02
CA THR A 37 5.30 -6.35 -8.33
C THR A 37 4.37 -7.20 -7.47
N MET A 38 3.40 -6.57 -6.83
CA MET A 38 2.34 -7.25 -6.09
C MET A 38 0.99 -6.79 -6.64
N THR A 39 0.16 -7.74 -7.01
CA THR A 39 -1.21 -7.49 -7.48
C THR A 39 -2.15 -7.48 -6.29
N VAL A 40 -2.97 -6.44 -6.14
CA VAL A 40 -3.95 -6.32 -5.05
C VAL A 40 -5.28 -5.83 -5.60
N THR A 41 -6.36 -6.56 -5.35
CA THR A 41 -7.72 -6.12 -5.71
C THR A 41 -8.28 -5.20 -4.62
N VAL A 42 -8.58 -3.96 -4.99
CA VAL A 42 -9.14 -2.94 -4.09
C VAL A 42 -10.66 -2.92 -4.24
N PHE A 43 -11.37 -3.10 -3.13
CA PHE A 43 -12.82 -3.05 -3.00
C PHE A 43 -13.27 -1.79 -2.25
N SER A 44 -14.44 -1.25 -2.58
CA SER A 44 -15.07 -0.18 -1.79
C SER A 44 -16.01 -0.77 -0.74
N THR A 45 -15.84 -0.42 0.53
CA THR A 45 -16.65 -0.99 1.64
C THR A 45 -18.08 -0.43 1.72
N ASP A 46 -18.45 0.39 0.73
CA ASP A 46 -19.73 1.06 0.65
C ASP A 46 -20.45 0.80 -0.69
N GLY A 47 -19.86 0.03 -1.61
CA GLY A 47 -20.44 -0.26 -2.93
C GLY A 47 -20.50 0.92 -3.91
N SER A 48 -19.77 2.02 -3.68
CA SER A 48 -19.75 3.18 -4.60
C SER A 48 -18.85 3.03 -5.83
N ARG A 49 -18.00 2.00 -5.87
CA ARG A 49 -17.03 1.75 -6.95
C ARG A 49 -16.91 0.26 -7.26
N GLU A 50 -16.68 -0.06 -8.53
CA GLU A 50 -16.28 -1.38 -8.99
C GLU A 50 -14.92 -1.78 -8.38
N PRO A 51 -14.70 -3.08 -8.06
CA PRO A 51 -13.39 -3.54 -7.62
C PRO A 51 -12.37 -3.41 -8.76
N PHE A 52 -11.15 -2.97 -8.44
CA PHE A 52 -10.07 -2.87 -9.43
C PHE A 52 -8.78 -3.47 -8.90
N SER A 53 -8.04 -4.17 -9.76
CA SER A 53 -6.78 -4.84 -9.39
C SER A 53 -5.58 -3.99 -9.80
N TYR A 54 -4.77 -3.62 -8.83
CA TYR A 54 -3.61 -2.75 -9.01
C TYR A 54 -2.32 -3.55 -8.87
N ASP A 55 -1.45 -3.43 -9.88
CA ASP A 55 -0.06 -3.91 -9.82
C ASP A 55 0.84 -2.83 -9.23
N VAL A 56 1.34 -3.06 -8.01
CA VAL A 56 2.18 -2.11 -7.28
C VAL A 56 3.60 -2.63 -7.08
N SER A 57 4.59 -1.79 -7.39
CA SER A 57 6.02 -2.13 -7.28
C SER A 57 6.57 -1.73 -5.91
N VAL A 58 6.73 -2.70 -5.01
CA VAL A 58 7.21 -2.50 -3.63
C VAL A 58 8.63 -3.03 -3.45
N PRO A 59 9.40 -2.59 -2.43
CA PRO A 59 10.68 -3.21 -2.12
C PRO A 59 10.49 -4.69 -1.73
N LYS A 60 11.30 -5.60 -2.29
CA LYS A 60 11.21 -7.05 -2.06
C LYS A 60 11.34 -7.45 -0.59
N PHE A 61 12.05 -6.64 0.20
CA PHE A 61 12.22 -6.79 1.65
C PHE A 61 11.64 -5.61 2.44
N GLY A 62 10.66 -4.91 1.86
CA GLY A 62 9.97 -3.78 2.48
C GLY A 62 8.99 -4.19 3.59
N THR A 63 8.22 -3.21 4.06
CA THR A 63 7.16 -3.40 5.07
C THR A 63 5.77 -3.15 4.50
N LEU A 64 4.73 -3.48 5.28
CA LEU A 64 3.34 -3.18 4.95
C LEU A 64 3.13 -1.69 4.64
N SER A 65 3.86 -0.79 5.31
CA SER A 65 3.84 0.64 5.01
C SER A 65 4.25 0.96 3.56
N ASP A 66 5.21 0.24 2.98
CA ASP A 66 5.60 0.42 1.57
C ASP A 66 4.45 0.02 0.62
N LEU A 67 3.78 -1.10 0.93
CA LEU A 67 2.65 -1.63 0.16
C LEU A 67 1.42 -0.71 0.27
N VAL A 68 1.06 -0.29 1.48
CA VAL A 68 -0.04 0.65 1.72
C VAL A 68 0.25 1.99 1.02
N GLN A 69 1.47 2.51 1.08
CA GLN A 69 1.83 3.75 0.39
C GLN A 69 1.75 3.62 -1.14
N ALA A 70 2.31 2.55 -1.72
CA ALA A 70 2.28 2.30 -3.16
C ALA A 70 0.84 2.09 -3.67
N LEU A 71 0.03 1.34 -2.93
CA LEU A 71 -1.37 1.09 -3.27
C LEU A 71 -2.24 2.35 -3.11
N SER A 72 -2.04 3.13 -2.04
CA SER A 72 -2.75 4.40 -1.84
C SER A 72 -2.50 5.40 -2.98
N ALA A 73 -1.28 5.44 -3.51
CA ALA A 73 -0.93 6.25 -4.67
C ALA A 73 -1.57 5.70 -5.96
N ALA A 74 -1.48 4.38 -6.19
CA ALA A 74 -2.02 3.74 -7.39
C ALA A 74 -3.57 3.84 -7.48
N CYS A 75 -4.27 3.69 -6.36
CA CYS A 75 -5.73 3.74 -6.31
C CYS A 75 -6.31 5.14 -6.01
N SER A 76 -5.50 6.19 -5.95
CA SER A 76 -5.89 7.56 -5.54
C SER A 76 -6.75 7.54 -4.26
N LEU A 77 -6.14 7.20 -3.13
CA LEU A 77 -6.80 7.17 -1.83
C LEU A 77 -7.04 8.60 -1.28
N GLY A 78 -8.25 8.86 -0.80
CA GLY A 78 -8.63 10.13 -0.16
C GLY A 78 -7.92 10.34 1.19
N GLY A 79 -7.75 11.61 1.59
CA GLY A 79 -7.14 11.96 2.87
C GLY A 79 -7.96 11.48 4.09
N ASP A 80 -9.25 11.26 3.87
CA ASP A 80 -10.26 10.72 4.78
C ASP A 80 -10.46 9.20 4.67
N GLU A 81 -9.83 8.53 3.70
CA GLU A 81 -9.88 7.06 3.53
C GLU A 81 -8.63 6.36 4.10
N SER A 82 -8.76 5.08 4.41
CA SER A 82 -7.69 4.14 4.78
C SER A 82 -7.84 2.82 4.00
N LEU A 83 -6.82 1.95 4.04
CA LEU A 83 -6.83 0.64 3.38
C LEU A 83 -6.57 -0.47 4.41
N LEU A 84 -7.54 -1.36 4.60
CA LEU A 84 -7.34 -2.63 5.31
C LEU A 84 -6.94 -3.69 4.27
N ILE A 85 -5.70 -4.17 4.30
CA ILE A 85 -5.19 -5.20 3.38
C ILE A 85 -5.30 -6.58 4.03
N THR A 86 -5.69 -7.59 3.24
CA THR A 86 -5.99 -8.94 3.72
C THR A 86 -5.45 -10.00 2.77
N GLU A 87 -5.02 -11.13 3.35
CA GLU A 87 -4.62 -12.33 2.65
C GLU A 87 -5.83 -13.28 2.58
N VAL A 88 -6.22 -13.68 1.37
CA VAL A 88 -7.43 -14.44 1.10
C VAL A 88 -7.07 -15.83 0.57
N TYR A 89 -7.73 -16.86 1.11
CA TYR A 89 -7.56 -18.23 0.66
C TYR A 89 -8.89 -18.99 0.82
N ASN A 90 -9.37 -19.61 -0.26
CA ASN A 90 -10.65 -20.32 -0.33
C ASN A 90 -11.82 -19.51 0.30
N ASN A 91 -12.20 -18.36 -0.28
CA ASN A 91 -13.28 -17.46 0.18
C ASN A 91 -13.02 -16.75 1.54
N CYS A 92 -12.15 -17.31 2.38
CA CYS A 92 -11.86 -16.81 3.72
C CYS A 92 -10.70 -15.80 3.73
N ILE A 93 -10.83 -14.75 4.53
CA ILE A 93 -9.67 -13.95 4.97
C ILE A 93 -8.90 -14.79 5.99
N ILE A 94 -7.69 -15.22 5.63
CA ILE A 94 -6.82 -16.02 6.51
C ILE A 94 -5.85 -15.17 7.33
N ARG A 95 -5.58 -13.93 6.89
CA ARG A 95 -4.77 -12.97 7.65
C ARG A 95 -5.17 -11.53 7.34
N TYR A 96 -5.23 -10.70 8.38
CA TYR A 96 -5.32 -9.24 8.25
C TYR A 96 -3.91 -8.65 8.36
N LEU A 97 -3.58 -7.70 7.48
CA LEU A 97 -2.30 -6.99 7.51
C LEU A 97 -2.54 -5.64 8.19
N GLU A 98 -2.16 -5.54 9.46
CA GLU A 98 -2.49 -4.39 10.32
C GLU A 98 -1.26 -3.66 10.87
N GLU A 99 -0.14 -4.37 11.11
CA GLU A 99 1.10 -3.80 11.65
C GLU A 99 1.95 -3.15 10.54
N PRO A 100 2.20 -1.82 10.54
CA PRO A 100 2.91 -1.16 9.45
C PRO A 100 4.36 -1.61 9.23
N SER A 101 4.99 -2.23 10.24
CA SER A 101 6.34 -2.79 10.17
C SER A 101 6.40 -4.25 9.68
N ASP A 102 5.27 -4.93 9.49
CA ASP A 102 5.22 -6.33 9.02
C ASP A 102 5.88 -6.46 7.64
N SER A 103 6.74 -7.46 7.42
CA SER A 103 7.48 -7.55 6.15
C SER A 103 6.65 -8.18 5.03
N VAL A 104 6.53 -7.48 3.89
CA VAL A 104 5.87 -8.01 2.68
C VAL A 104 6.59 -9.22 2.08
N SER A 105 7.83 -9.51 2.52
CA SER A 105 8.56 -10.74 2.14
C SER A 105 7.93 -12.03 2.68
N LEU A 106 6.95 -11.94 3.58
CA LEU A 106 6.14 -13.08 4.04
C LEU A 106 5.03 -13.48 3.06
N LEU A 107 4.60 -12.56 2.19
CA LEU A 107 3.58 -12.81 1.16
C LEU A 107 4.27 -13.47 -0.04
N ARG A 108 3.83 -14.68 -0.41
CA ARG A 108 4.52 -15.56 -1.38
C ARG A 108 4.05 -15.29 -2.80
N ASP A 109 4.65 -15.97 -3.78
CA ASP A 109 4.06 -16.05 -5.13
C ASP A 109 2.84 -16.99 -5.04
N GLY A 110 1.69 -16.61 -5.63
CA GLY A 110 0.46 -17.41 -5.57
C GLY A 110 -0.51 -17.07 -4.41
N ASP A 111 -0.10 -16.29 -3.42
CA ASP A 111 -1.03 -15.79 -2.39
C ASP A 111 -1.96 -14.72 -3.01
N LYS A 112 -3.22 -14.63 -2.56
CA LYS A 112 -4.23 -13.68 -3.09
C LYS A 112 -4.48 -12.54 -2.10
N LEU A 113 -4.53 -11.30 -2.60
CA LEU A 113 -4.66 -10.09 -1.77
C LEU A 113 -5.90 -9.27 -2.12
N ALA A 114 -6.74 -9.03 -1.11
CA ALA A 114 -7.85 -8.09 -1.17
C ALA A 114 -7.58 -6.91 -0.22
N ALA A 115 -7.81 -5.69 -0.69
CA ALA A 115 -7.72 -4.47 0.11
C ALA A 115 -9.05 -3.72 0.12
N TYR A 116 -9.44 -3.19 1.27
CA TYR A 116 -10.74 -2.57 1.48
C TYR A 116 -10.60 -1.09 1.81
N ARG A 117 -11.19 -0.21 1.00
CA ARG A 117 -11.22 1.25 1.24
C ARG A 117 -12.21 1.58 2.36
N LEU A 118 -11.69 1.98 3.51
CA LEU A 118 -12.49 2.31 4.70
C LEU A 118 -12.45 3.83 4.97
N PRO A 119 -13.58 4.51 5.19
CA PRO A 119 -13.57 5.87 5.73
C PRO A 119 -12.96 5.88 7.14
N LYS A 120 -11.98 6.75 7.40
CA LYS A 120 -11.25 6.81 8.69
C LYS A 120 -12.15 7.03 9.92
N GLN A 121 -13.30 7.68 9.73
CA GLN A 121 -14.32 7.83 10.77
C GLN A 121 -14.92 6.49 11.25
N TYR A 122 -14.77 5.42 10.48
CA TYR A 122 -15.23 4.05 10.79
C TYR A 122 -14.07 3.06 10.98
N GLU A 123 -12.81 3.52 11.04
CA GLU A 123 -11.62 2.68 11.24
C GLU A 123 -11.65 1.86 12.55
N LYS A 124 -12.48 2.29 13.51
CA LYS A 124 -12.70 1.64 14.82
C LYS A 124 -14.12 1.09 14.99
N SER A 125 -14.95 1.15 13.95
CA SER A 125 -16.27 0.51 13.97
C SER A 125 -16.12 -1.01 13.86
N PRO A 126 -17.06 -1.81 14.42
CA PRO A 126 -17.15 -3.21 14.09
C PRO A 126 -17.32 -3.38 12.57
N LEU A 127 -16.75 -4.45 12.01
CA LEU A 127 -16.80 -4.76 10.59
C LEU A 127 -17.67 -6.00 10.34
N VAL A 128 -18.28 -6.11 9.17
CA VAL A 128 -18.87 -7.35 8.66
C VAL A 128 -18.06 -7.88 7.49
N VAL A 129 -17.81 -9.19 7.50
CA VAL A 129 -17.17 -9.94 6.41
C VAL A 129 -18.22 -10.87 5.82
N PHE A 130 -18.64 -10.59 4.59
CA PHE A 130 -19.50 -11.45 3.81
C PHE A 130 -18.65 -12.43 2.99
N THR A 131 -18.90 -13.72 3.18
CA THR A 131 -18.42 -14.82 2.33
C THR A 131 -19.59 -15.32 1.48
N HIS A 132 -19.33 -15.83 0.28
CA HIS A 132 -20.41 -16.03 -0.71
C HIS A 132 -20.37 -17.44 -1.31
N LYS A 133 -21.55 -18.09 -1.42
CA LYS A 133 -21.68 -19.46 -1.95
C LYS A 133 -22.86 -19.53 -2.92
N HIS A 134 -22.70 -20.19 -4.06
CA HIS A 134 -23.73 -20.36 -5.10
C HIS A 134 -23.88 -21.84 -5.49
N PHE A 135 -25.02 -22.22 -6.09
CA PHE A 135 -25.16 -23.53 -6.70
C PHE A 135 -24.49 -23.57 -8.07
N ALA A 136 -23.56 -24.50 -8.29
CA ALA A 136 -22.95 -24.71 -9.60
C ALA A 136 -23.83 -25.61 -10.48
N GLU A 137 -24.22 -25.14 -11.67
CA GLU A 137 -24.90 -25.97 -12.67
C GLU A 137 -23.87 -26.83 -13.42
N HIS A 138 -24.11 -28.15 -13.50
CA HIS A 138 -23.22 -29.08 -14.19
C HIS A 138 -23.42 -29.03 -15.71
N THR A 139 -22.49 -28.43 -16.44
CA THR A 139 -22.37 -28.54 -17.92
C THR A 139 -21.73 -29.86 -18.35
N GLY A 140 -22.24 -30.98 -17.83
CA GLY A 140 -21.74 -32.33 -18.08
C GLY A 140 -22.84 -33.29 -18.52
N VAL A 141 -22.59 -34.06 -19.58
CA VAL A 141 -23.41 -35.22 -19.93
C VAL A 141 -22.97 -36.41 -19.08
N ASP A 142 -23.96 -37.14 -18.56
CA ASP A 142 -23.89 -38.32 -17.68
C ASP A 142 -23.55 -38.13 -16.19
N ASN A 143 -24.29 -38.92 -15.40
CA ASN A 143 -24.20 -39.20 -13.95
C ASN A 143 -24.77 -38.16 -12.96
N PHE A 144 -25.69 -38.64 -12.12
CA PHE A 144 -26.26 -37.92 -10.98
C PHE A 144 -25.20 -37.71 -9.89
N VAL A 145 -24.67 -36.49 -9.80
CA VAL A 145 -23.97 -35.98 -8.62
C VAL A 145 -24.88 -34.95 -7.94
N ALA A 146 -24.93 -34.93 -6.61
CA ALA A 146 -25.72 -33.94 -5.88
C ALA A 146 -25.17 -32.52 -6.12
N PRO A 147 -26.03 -31.49 -6.26
CA PRO A 147 -25.59 -30.13 -6.59
C PRO A 147 -24.66 -29.59 -5.51
N GLN A 148 -23.41 -29.32 -5.90
CA GLN A 148 -22.40 -28.79 -4.99
C GLN A 148 -22.55 -27.28 -4.89
N MET A 149 -22.56 -26.74 -3.68
CA MET A 149 -22.39 -25.31 -3.48
C MET A 149 -20.92 -24.96 -3.75
N LYS A 150 -20.67 -24.14 -4.77
CA LYS A 150 -19.36 -23.59 -5.06
C LYS A 150 -19.23 -22.23 -4.36
N GLU A 151 -18.04 -21.96 -3.87
CA GLU A 151 -17.70 -20.70 -3.24
C GLU A 151 -17.18 -19.69 -4.29
N PHE A 152 -17.49 -18.42 -4.07
CA PHE A 152 -16.76 -17.34 -4.71
C PHE A 152 -15.43 -17.13 -3.96
N GLU A 153 -14.39 -16.62 -4.60
CA GLU A 153 -13.09 -16.44 -3.95
C GLU A 153 -12.97 -15.12 -3.19
N ALA A 154 -13.69 -14.07 -3.59
CA ALA A 154 -13.59 -12.75 -2.98
C ALA A 154 -14.65 -12.55 -1.86
N PRO A 155 -14.23 -12.42 -0.58
CA PRO A 155 -15.11 -11.90 0.46
C PRO A 155 -15.30 -10.38 0.30
N LEU A 156 -16.47 -9.88 0.70
CA LEU A 156 -16.81 -8.46 0.71
C LEU A 156 -16.86 -7.96 2.16
N LEU A 157 -16.51 -6.70 2.38
CA LEU A 157 -16.36 -6.14 3.73
C LEU A 157 -17.05 -4.78 3.84
N ALA A 158 -17.72 -4.53 4.96
CA ALA A 158 -18.31 -3.23 5.29
C ALA A 158 -18.15 -2.88 6.78
N SER A 159 -18.24 -1.59 7.11
CA SER A 159 -18.41 -1.11 8.48
C SER A 159 -19.85 -1.30 8.95
N LEU A 160 -20.03 -1.80 10.17
CA LEU A 160 -21.35 -1.93 10.81
C LEU A 160 -21.71 -0.67 11.63
N PRO A 161 -23.00 -0.29 11.69
CA PRO A 161 -23.53 0.67 12.65
C PRO A 161 -23.60 0.08 14.07
N GLU A 162 -23.94 0.90 15.07
CA GLU A 162 -23.96 0.50 16.49
C GLU A 162 -25.02 -0.56 16.85
N ALA A 163 -26.11 -0.64 16.09
CA ALA A 163 -27.18 -1.63 16.25
C ALA A 163 -27.47 -2.29 14.89
N VAL A 164 -27.55 -3.62 14.86
CA VAL A 164 -27.61 -4.40 13.61
C VAL A 164 -28.64 -5.53 13.71
N ASN A 165 -29.56 -5.58 12.76
CA ASN A 165 -30.47 -6.71 12.53
C ASN A 165 -30.24 -7.32 11.12
N GLY A 166 -31.02 -8.35 10.78
CA GLY A 166 -30.91 -9.01 9.47
C GLY A 166 -31.19 -8.08 8.29
N LEU A 167 -32.17 -7.16 8.41
CA LEU A 167 -32.45 -6.16 7.36
C LEU A 167 -31.26 -5.24 7.11
N THR A 168 -30.61 -4.72 8.16
CA THR A 168 -29.42 -3.88 8.03
C THR A 168 -28.28 -4.62 7.32
N LEU A 169 -28.06 -5.90 7.64
CA LEU A 169 -27.06 -6.72 6.94
C LEU A 169 -27.42 -6.93 5.46
N GLN A 170 -28.70 -7.17 5.15
CA GLN A 170 -29.19 -7.31 3.79
C GLN A 170 -29.03 -6.01 2.98
N GLU A 171 -29.37 -4.85 3.55
CA GLU A 171 -29.21 -3.55 2.90
C GLU A 171 -27.74 -3.21 2.62
N ILE A 172 -26.85 -3.43 3.59
CA ILE A 172 -25.39 -3.30 3.40
C ILE A 172 -24.92 -4.23 2.29
N TYR A 173 -25.37 -5.48 2.28
CA TYR A 173 -24.97 -6.46 1.28
C TYR A 173 -25.43 -6.11 -0.13
N LEU A 174 -26.70 -5.73 -0.30
CA LEU A 174 -27.24 -5.27 -1.59
C LEU A 174 -26.54 -3.99 -2.05
N LYS A 175 -26.12 -3.10 -1.14
CA LYS A 175 -25.31 -1.92 -1.47
C LYS A 175 -23.93 -2.32 -2.01
N LEU A 176 -23.23 -3.23 -1.33
CA LEU A 176 -21.93 -3.78 -1.77
C LEU A 176 -22.02 -4.49 -3.13
N LEU A 177 -23.15 -5.11 -3.46
CA LEU A 177 -23.37 -5.77 -4.75
C LEU A 177 -23.73 -4.83 -5.91
N ASN A 178 -24.01 -3.54 -5.68
CA ASN A 178 -24.38 -2.61 -6.76
C ASN A 178 -23.38 -2.53 -7.93
N PRO A 179 -22.04 -2.47 -7.72
CA PRO A 179 -21.06 -2.42 -8.81
C PRO A 179 -21.00 -3.69 -9.66
N PHE A 180 -21.54 -4.80 -9.15
CA PHE A 180 -21.55 -6.08 -9.85
C PHE A 180 -22.84 -6.27 -10.67
N ARG A 181 -23.84 -5.39 -10.56
CA ARG A 181 -25.11 -5.53 -11.30
C ARG A 181 -24.87 -5.44 -12.80
N PHE A 182 -25.39 -6.40 -13.57
CA PHE A 182 -25.45 -6.25 -15.02
C PHE A 182 -26.21 -4.97 -15.34
N SER A 183 -25.56 -4.02 -16.00
CA SER A 183 -26.21 -2.81 -16.44
C SER A 183 -27.36 -3.19 -17.38
N LYS A 184 -28.59 -2.75 -17.03
CA LYS A 184 -29.73 -2.90 -17.92
C LYS A 184 -29.44 -2.11 -19.18
N ILE A 185 -28.97 -2.79 -20.22
CA ILE A 185 -28.93 -2.24 -21.58
C ILE A 185 -30.34 -1.75 -21.85
N ILE A 186 -30.50 -0.43 -21.96
CA ILE A 186 -31.82 0.18 -22.16
C ILE A 186 -32.29 -0.28 -23.54
N SER A 187 -33.27 -1.18 -23.54
CA SER A 187 -34.00 -1.58 -24.74
C SER A 187 -34.86 -0.40 -25.18
N SER A 188 -34.23 0.60 -25.80
CA SER A 188 -34.91 1.73 -26.43
C SER A 188 -35.86 1.19 -27.49
N ASP A 189 -37.15 1.43 -27.29
CA ASP A 189 -38.26 0.85 -28.05
C ASP A 189 -38.07 1.04 -29.56
N CYS A 190 -37.66 -0.02 -30.26
CA CYS A 190 -37.33 0.00 -31.68
C CYS A 190 -38.59 -0.13 -32.56
N GLY A 191 -39.44 0.88 -32.48
CA GLY A 191 -40.69 0.99 -33.24
C GLY A 191 -40.48 0.95 -34.75
N ARG A 192 -40.64 -0.24 -35.34
CA ARG A 192 -40.90 -0.57 -36.77
C ARG A 192 -40.35 0.41 -37.82
N GLY A 193 -39.22 0.04 -38.44
CA GLY A 193 -38.81 0.56 -39.75
C GLY A 193 -38.13 -0.54 -40.59
N ASN A 194 -38.67 -0.85 -41.77
CA ASN A 194 -38.07 -1.83 -42.69
C ASN A 194 -36.91 -1.23 -43.49
N SER A 195 -35.74 -1.86 -43.44
CA SER A 195 -34.90 -2.11 -44.63
C SER A 195 -33.87 -3.20 -44.35
N ASP A 196 -33.66 -4.11 -45.29
CA ASP A 196 -32.67 -5.19 -45.19
C ASP A 196 -31.23 -4.66 -45.18
N CYS A 197 -30.30 -5.35 -44.50
CA CYS A 197 -29.18 -6.03 -45.18
C CYS A 197 -28.24 -6.83 -44.24
N ALA A 198 -27.95 -8.07 -44.68
CA ALA A 198 -26.75 -8.90 -44.51
C ALA A 198 -25.83 -8.74 -43.27
N VAL A 199 -25.65 -9.86 -42.56
CA VAL A 199 -24.48 -10.17 -41.72
C VAL A 199 -23.20 -10.23 -42.56
N TYR A 200 -22.12 -9.61 -42.07
CA TYR A 200 -20.74 -10.03 -42.34
C TYR A 200 -19.86 -9.85 -41.11
N SER A 201 -19.15 -10.90 -40.72
CA SER A 201 -18.01 -10.84 -39.79
C SER A 201 -16.72 -10.75 -40.60
N MET A 202 -15.78 -9.90 -40.19
CA MET A 202 -14.37 -10.00 -40.55
C MET A 202 -13.48 -9.51 -39.40
N ASP A 203 -12.42 -10.25 -39.14
CA ASP A 203 -11.32 -9.88 -38.25
C ASP A 203 -10.40 -8.86 -38.90
N ALA A 204 -9.72 -8.03 -38.10
CA ALA A 204 -8.32 -7.63 -38.33
C ALA A 204 -7.74 -6.94 -37.09
N ALA A 205 -6.46 -7.19 -36.80
CA ALA A 205 -5.66 -6.39 -35.89
C ALA A 205 -4.95 -5.24 -36.65
N GLY A 206 -4.45 -4.24 -35.93
CA GLY A 206 -3.60 -3.20 -36.52
C GLY A 206 -3.15 -2.15 -35.51
N ASP A 207 -1.85 -2.13 -35.20
CA ASP A 207 -1.18 -1.01 -34.53
C ASP A 207 -1.31 0.28 -35.34
N CYS A 208 -1.26 1.42 -34.65
CA CYS A 208 -0.69 2.63 -35.23
C CYS A 208 -0.18 3.57 -34.14
N ALA A 209 1.11 3.94 -34.20
CA ALA A 209 1.75 4.78 -33.20
C ALA A 209 2.45 6.00 -33.83
N VAL A 210 2.52 7.07 -33.04
CA VAL A 210 3.46 8.22 -33.06
C VAL A 210 3.48 9.24 -34.23
N ASN A 211 3.68 10.50 -33.79
CA ASN A 211 4.41 11.64 -34.42
C ASN A 211 3.70 12.70 -35.29
N LEU A 212 3.32 13.80 -34.63
CA LEU A 212 4.09 15.08 -34.57
C LEU A 212 4.50 15.79 -35.89
N MET A 213 4.09 17.06 -36.06
CA MET A 213 4.99 18.21 -36.37
C MET A 213 4.32 19.60 -36.19
N ASP A 214 5.16 20.63 -36.04
CA ASP A 214 4.85 22.04 -35.69
C ASP A 214 4.32 22.91 -36.84
N ILE A 215 3.84 24.14 -36.51
CA ILE A 215 4.47 25.43 -36.91
C ILE A 215 3.69 26.67 -36.37
N THR A 216 4.43 27.64 -35.82
CA THR A 216 4.02 29.04 -35.51
C THR A 216 4.98 29.99 -36.28
N PRO A 217 4.70 31.31 -36.54
CA PRO A 217 4.32 32.39 -35.59
C PRO A 217 3.18 33.32 -36.19
N SER A 218 2.85 34.56 -35.75
CA SER A 218 3.58 35.62 -35.04
C SER A 218 2.72 36.73 -34.36
N SER A 219 3.36 37.45 -33.42
CA SER A 219 3.12 38.81 -32.84
C SER A 219 2.27 39.83 -33.63
N SER A 220 1.60 40.84 -33.02
CA SER A 220 1.34 41.28 -31.61
C SER A 220 0.15 42.32 -31.63
N ASP A 221 -0.20 43.24 -30.71
CA ASP A 221 0.25 43.86 -29.43
C ASP A 221 -0.99 44.56 -28.76
N GLY A 222 -1.01 45.25 -27.60
CA GLY A 222 -0.01 45.53 -26.55
C GLY A 222 -0.32 46.78 -25.69
N ASN A 223 -0.39 46.65 -24.34
CA ASN A 223 -0.46 47.74 -23.31
C ASN A 223 -1.79 48.59 -23.27
N VAL A 224 -2.26 49.31 -22.22
CA VAL A 224 -1.77 49.77 -20.89
C VAL A 224 -2.91 49.76 -19.82
N HIS A 225 -2.60 49.81 -18.51
CA HIS A 225 -3.53 50.00 -17.37
C HIS A 225 -4.28 51.35 -17.29
N SER A 226 -5.44 51.40 -16.59
CA SER A 226 -5.75 52.34 -15.47
C SER A 226 -7.13 52.02 -14.81
N ALA A 227 -7.60 52.80 -13.82
CA ALA A 227 -8.66 52.43 -12.86
C ALA A 227 -9.62 53.61 -12.48
N GLN A 228 -10.43 53.44 -11.41
CA GLN A 228 -11.50 54.32 -10.83
C GLN A 228 -12.94 53.92 -11.26
N LEU A 229 -13.98 53.82 -10.41
CA LEU A 229 -14.50 54.66 -9.29
C LEU A 229 -15.19 55.95 -9.83
N GLU A 230 -16.44 56.33 -9.50
CA GLU A 230 -17.49 55.79 -8.60
C GLU A 230 -18.92 55.98 -9.19
N ASP A 231 -19.94 55.75 -8.34
CA ASP A 231 -21.14 56.61 -8.14
C ASP A 231 -22.54 56.10 -8.58
N GLY A 232 -23.54 56.48 -7.79
CA GLY A 232 -24.98 56.30 -8.01
C GLY A 232 -25.64 57.61 -8.48
N PRO A 233 -26.93 57.93 -8.13
CA PRO A 233 -27.75 57.36 -7.06
C PRO A 233 -29.23 57.05 -7.45
N GLU A 234 -30.03 56.76 -6.42
CA GLU A 234 -31.48 57.07 -6.19
C GLU A 234 -32.33 57.77 -7.29
N ARG A 235 -33.66 57.58 -7.40
CA ARG A 235 -34.70 56.80 -6.69
C ARG A 235 -36.00 56.84 -7.52
N ASN A 236 -36.96 55.95 -7.26
CA ASN A 236 -38.36 56.37 -7.08
C ASN A 236 -39.20 55.32 -6.32
N GLN A 237 -40.26 55.77 -5.67
CA GLN A 237 -41.04 54.99 -4.70
C GLN A 237 -42.48 54.72 -5.20
N CYS A 238 -43.11 53.68 -4.68
CA CYS A 238 -44.42 53.82 -4.01
C CYS A 238 -44.74 52.61 -3.12
N ASN A 239 -45.63 52.83 -2.14
CA ASN A 239 -45.82 52.02 -0.93
C ASN A 239 -47.00 51.04 -1.01
N ASP A 240 -46.96 50.02 -0.13
CA ASP A 240 -48.03 49.43 0.72
C ASP A 240 -49.43 49.08 0.10
N ASN A 241 -50.17 48.07 0.55
CA ASN A 241 -50.25 47.55 1.93
C ASN A 241 -50.81 46.10 2.02
N SER A 242 -50.71 45.52 3.23
CA SER A 242 -51.42 44.38 3.87
C SER A 242 -52.78 43.86 3.30
N CYS A 243 -53.25 42.63 3.56
CA CYS A 243 -52.70 41.39 4.18
C CYS A 243 -53.64 40.16 3.95
N GLU A 244 -53.24 39.00 4.48
CA GLU A 244 -54.03 37.79 4.83
C GLU A 244 -54.35 36.71 3.75
N VAL A 245 -53.67 35.56 3.94
CA VAL A 245 -54.11 34.15 3.84
C VAL A 245 -55.23 33.76 2.85
N MET A 246 -54.87 32.88 1.91
CA MET A 246 -55.76 31.84 1.37
C MET A 246 -54.96 30.54 1.13
N GLU A 247 -55.64 29.40 1.17
CA GLU A 247 -55.03 28.06 1.20
C GLU A 247 -54.55 27.58 -0.17
N GLY A 248 -53.43 26.85 -0.21
CA GLY A 248 -53.00 26.12 -1.41
C GLY A 248 -53.75 24.79 -1.54
N PRO A 249 -54.18 24.39 -2.76
CA PRO A 249 -55.00 23.18 -2.93
C PRO A 249 -54.21 21.90 -2.62
N SER A 250 -54.89 20.98 -1.93
CA SER A 250 -54.32 19.72 -1.45
C SER A 250 -54.31 18.61 -2.50
N GLU A 251 -53.35 17.69 -2.33
CA GLU A 251 -53.39 16.27 -2.71
C GLU A 251 -53.68 15.88 -4.17
N THR A 252 -52.69 15.24 -4.80
CA THR A 252 -52.96 14.11 -5.69
C THR A 252 -51.97 13.00 -5.36
N TYR A 253 -52.51 11.84 -5.03
CA TYR A 253 -51.77 10.67 -4.52
C TYR A 253 -51.21 9.86 -5.70
N CYS A 254 -49.88 9.75 -5.80
CA CYS A 254 -49.21 8.82 -6.72
C CYS A 254 -48.57 7.70 -5.88
N GLY A 255 -49.26 6.57 -5.78
CA GLY A 255 -48.91 5.50 -4.84
C GLY A 255 -48.05 4.37 -5.43
N GLU A 256 -47.55 3.54 -4.51
CA GLU A 256 -47.32 2.10 -4.66
C GLU A 256 -46.46 1.62 -5.85
N ALA A 257 -45.14 1.86 -5.78
CA ALA A 257 -44.15 1.24 -6.65
C ALA A 257 -42.81 0.93 -5.94
N ASP A 258 -42.83 0.39 -4.70
CA ASP A 258 -41.60 0.19 -3.90
C ASP A 258 -41.63 -0.94 -2.83
N VAL A 259 -42.54 -1.93 -2.98
CA VAL A 259 -42.66 -3.09 -2.05
C VAL A 259 -42.24 -4.40 -2.72
N SER A 260 -42.84 -4.75 -3.86
CA SER A 260 -42.61 -6.03 -4.55
C SER A 260 -41.15 -6.28 -4.93
N ASP A 261 -40.43 -5.25 -5.38
CA ASP A 261 -39.02 -5.38 -5.75
C ASP A 261 -38.10 -5.62 -4.54
N LYS A 262 -38.52 -5.25 -3.32
CA LYS A 262 -37.77 -5.52 -2.09
C LYS A 262 -38.02 -6.92 -1.58
N GLU A 263 -39.27 -7.39 -1.58
CA GLU A 263 -39.60 -8.79 -1.29
C GLU A 263 -38.90 -9.75 -2.27
N ALA A 264 -38.94 -9.45 -3.57
CA ALA A 264 -38.26 -10.22 -4.61
C ALA A 264 -36.72 -10.19 -4.55
N GLN A 265 -36.11 -9.25 -3.81
CA GLN A 265 -34.67 -9.26 -3.49
C GLN A 265 -34.36 -10.05 -2.22
N THR A 266 -35.32 -10.20 -1.29
CA THR A 266 -35.18 -11.03 -0.07
C THR A 266 -35.19 -12.52 -0.38
N GLU A 267 -35.92 -12.97 -1.41
CA GLU A 267 -35.87 -14.37 -1.86
C GLU A 267 -34.56 -14.76 -2.58
N GLN A 268 -33.69 -13.80 -2.93
CA GLN A 268 -32.48 -14.08 -3.73
C GLN A 268 -31.26 -14.50 -2.89
N PHE A 269 -31.23 -14.16 -1.60
CA PHE A 269 -30.05 -14.29 -0.74
C PHE A 269 -30.41 -14.83 0.64
N GLY A 270 -29.85 -15.99 1.02
CA GLY A 270 -29.96 -16.53 2.38
C GLY A 270 -28.75 -16.17 3.22
N PHE A 271 -28.95 -15.48 4.35
CA PHE A 271 -27.88 -15.02 5.24
C PHE A 271 -27.73 -15.94 6.46
N TYR A 272 -26.49 -16.29 6.80
CA TYR A 272 -26.14 -17.19 7.91
C TYR A 272 -24.95 -16.64 8.68
N LEU A 273 -24.99 -16.65 10.01
CA LEU A 273 -23.82 -16.40 10.85
C LEU A 273 -22.81 -17.54 10.71
N THR A 274 -21.51 -17.21 10.71
CA THR A 274 -20.40 -18.16 10.72
C THR A 274 -19.36 -17.79 11.79
N ASN A 275 -18.67 -18.80 12.31
CA ASN A 275 -17.45 -18.60 13.09
C ASN A 275 -16.24 -18.40 12.15
N GLU A 276 -15.14 -17.80 12.64
CA GLU A 276 -13.92 -17.44 11.90
C GLU A 276 -13.22 -18.60 11.14
N ARG A 277 -13.67 -19.85 11.31
CA ARG A 277 -13.08 -21.06 10.71
C ARG A 277 -14.05 -21.86 9.81
N ASP A 278 -15.25 -21.32 9.56
CA ASP A 278 -16.33 -21.88 8.73
C ASP A 278 -16.74 -23.35 9.03
N ASP A 279 -16.42 -23.85 10.22
CA ASP A 279 -16.66 -25.22 10.64
C ASP A 279 -17.76 -25.31 11.72
N VAL A 280 -18.48 -26.44 11.70
CA VAL A 280 -19.51 -26.92 12.64
C VAL A 280 -20.88 -26.23 12.64
N GLU A 281 -21.05 -24.91 12.87
CA GLU A 281 -22.38 -24.29 13.05
C GLU A 281 -22.65 -23.06 12.17
N ARG A 282 -23.83 -23.03 11.51
CA ARG A 282 -24.35 -21.90 10.72
C ARG A 282 -25.79 -21.57 11.09
N THR A 283 -25.98 -20.51 11.89
CA THR A 283 -27.32 -20.04 12.29
C THR A 283 -27.89 -19.13 11.20
N LYS A 284 -29.07 -19.47 10.67
CA LYS A 284 -29.80 -18.60 9.73
C LYS A 284 -30.17 -17.28 10.42
N ILE A 285 -29.91 -16.16 9.75
CA ILE A 285 -30.31 -14.85 10.24
C ILE A 285 -31.79 -14.63 9.88
N GLU A 286 -32.60 -14.24 10.87
CA GLU A 286 -33.97 -13.80 10.66
C GLU A 286 -34.04 -12.27 10.63
N MET A 287 -34.81 -11.73 9.69
CA MET A 287 -34.73 -10.31 9.33
C MET A 287 -35.20 -9.36 10.44
N ASN A 288 -36.19 -9.78 11.22
CA ASN A 288 -36.82 -8.99 12.27
C ASN A 288 -36.23 -9.25 13.68
N ASP A 289 -35.20 -10.08 13.80
CA ASP A 289 -34.59 -10.37 15.11
C ASP A 289 -33.71 -9.20 15.58
N LEU A 290 -33.70 -8.95 16.88
CA LEU A 290 -33.14 -7.72 17.45
C LEU A 290 -31.72 -7.93 17.99
N ASP A 291 -30.81 -7.12 17.46
CA ASP A 291 -29.43 -6.90 17.93
C ASP A 291 -28.50 -8.12 17.88
N LEU A 292 -28.03 -8.44 16.67
CA LEU A 292 -27.04 -9.49 16.38
C LEU A 292 -25.64 -9.23 17.00
N LEU A 293 -25.49 -8.15 17.78
CA LEU A 293 -24.23 -7.67 18.37
C LEU A 293 -24.15 -7.81 19.90
N GLU A 294 -25.04 -8.56 20.57
CA GLU A 294 -24.97 -8.78 22.04
C GLU A 294 -23.57 -9.22 22.53
N ALA A 295 -22.84 -10.01 21.73
CA ALA A 295 -21.50 -10.51 22.04
C ALA A 295 -20.35 -9.55 21.64
N LYS A 296 -20.63 -8.43 20.97
CA LYS A 296 -19.68 -7.41 20.48
C LYS A 296 -18.37 -7.94 19.85
N PRO A 297 -18.42 -8.82 18.83
CA PRO A 297 -17.23 -9.13 18.05
C PRO A 297 -16.77 -7.90 17.24
N ASN A 298 -15.46 -7.66 17.15
CA ASN A 298 -14.91 -6.61 16.28
C ASN A 298 -15.15 -6.91 14.78
N ARG A 299 -15.35 -8.19 14.43
CA ARG A 299 -15.60 -8.68 13.07
C ARG A 299 -16.72 -9.71 13.10
N LEU A 300 -17.83 -9.41 12.44
CA LEU A 300 -18.97 -10.31 12.25
C LEU A 300 -18.80 -11.08 10.94
N HIS A 301 -18.80 -12.41 10.99
CA HIS A 301 -18.68 -13.24 9.78
C HIS A 301 -20.06 -13.77 9.36
N VAL A 302 -20.40 -13.52 8.09
CA VAL A 302 -21.69 -13.88 7.50
C VAL A 302 -21.44 -14.64 6.20
N SER A 303 -22.08 -15.79 6.03
CA SER A 303 -22.12 -16.52 4.76
C SER A 303 -23.43 -16.23 4.04
N VAL A 304 -23.36 -15.83 2.76
CA VAL A 304 -24.51 -15.52 1.92
C VAL A 304 -24.66 -16.57 0.82
N ASN A 305 -25.76 -17.31 0.87
CA ASN A 305 -26.12 -18.32 -0.12
C ASN A 305 -26.96 -17.66 -1.23
N TRP A 306 -26.41 -17.62 -2.43
CA TRP A 306 -27.04 -17.09 -3.64
C TRP A 306 -28.03 -18.10 -4.24
N GLN A 307 -29.26 -17.66 -4.49
CA GLN A 307 -30.20 -18.43 -5.31
C GLN A 307 -29.90 -18.27 -6.80
N HIS A 308 -30.35 -19.23 -7.62
CA HIS A 308 -30.17 -19.22 -9.08
C HIS A 308 -30.78 -17.96 -9.77
N SER A 309 -31.76 -17.31 -9.14
CA SER A 309 -32.29 -16.01 -9.58
C SER A 309 -31.27 -14.86 -9.45
N ALA A 310 -30.38 -14.89 -8.46
CA ALA A 310 -29.37 -13.87 -8.23
C ALA A 310 -28.26 -13.91 -9.30
N SER A 311 -27.74 -15.10 -9.62
CA SER A 311 -26.63 -15.29 -10.58
C SER A 311 -26.92 -14.84 -12.03
N LYS A 312 -28.15 -14.41 -12.33
CA LYS A 312 -28.56 -13.84 -13.63
C LYS A 312 -28.62 -12.31 -13.64
N GLN A 313 -28.40 -11.66 -12.50
CA GLN A 313 -28.54 -10.22 -12.32
C GLN A 313 -27.21 -9.52 -12.00
N TYR A 314 -26.16 -10.27 -11.65
CA TYR A 314 -24.86 -9.76 -11.28
C TYR A 314 -23.74 -10.48 -12.06
N ASP A 315 -22.76 -9.74 -12.57
CA ASP A 315 -21.50 -10.31 -13.01
C ASP A 315 -20.69 -10.74 -11.79
N VAL A 316 -20.37 -12.02 -11.75
CA VAL A 316 -19.60 -12.65 -10.68
C VAL A 316 -18.16 -12.93 -11.10
N SER A 317 -17.69 -12.41 -12.24
CA SER A 317 -16.31 -12.58 -12.75
C SER A 317 -15.25 -12.19 -11.71
N MET A 318 -15.33 -10.97 -11.18
CA MET A 318 -14.43 -10.41 -10.15
C MET A 318 -14.63 -11.01 -8.75
N LEU A 319 -15.73 -11.73 -8.51
CA LEU A 319 -15.94 -12.49 -7.27
C LEU A 319 -15.43 -13.93 -7.37
N ASN A 320 -15.40 -14.51 -8.57
CA ASN A 320 -15.03 -15.91 -8.80
C ASN A 320 -13.52 -16.18 -8.72
N ASN A 321 -12.68 -15.22 -9.10
CA ASN A 321 -11.22 -15.36 -9.04
C ASN A 321 -10.59 -14.05 -8.57
N LEU A 322 -9.87 -14.06 -7.44
CA LEU A 322 -8.93 -12.98 -7.12
C LEU A 322 -7.61 -13.23 -7.87
N PRO A 323 -6.97 -12.20 -8.46
CA PRO A 323 -5.62 -12.32 -8.99
C PRO A 323 -4.65 -12.78 -7.90
N GLU A 324 -3.81 -13.74 -8.25
CA GLU A 324 -2.68 -14.15 -7.42
C GLU A 324 -1.56 -13.11 -7.53
N ILE A 325 -0.74 -12.96 -6.48
CA ILE A 325 0.50 -12.20 -6.60
C ILE A 325 1.35 -12.85 -7.67
N HIS A 326 1.51 -12.14 -8.79
CA HIS A 326 2.28 -12.58 -9.95
C HIS A 326 3.67 -13.06 -9.52
N LYS A 327 4.00 -14.27 -9.99
CA LYS A 327 5.31 -14.86 -9.81
C LYS A 327 6.37 -13.90 -10.35
N LEU A 328 7.48 -13.79 -9.62
CA LEU A 328 8.53 -12.80 -9.87
C LEU A 328 9.17 -13.00 -11.26
N GLU A 329 8.63 -12.32 -12.29
CA GLU A 329 9.26 -12.22 -13.59
C GLU A 329 10.56 -11.42 -13.44
N VAL A 330 11.67 -12.15 -13.49
CA VAL A 330 13.01 -11.57 -13.42
C VAL A 330 13.29 -10.91 -14.78
N ILE A 331 12.84 -9.67 -14.93
CA ILE A 331 13.21 -8.79 -16.05
C ILE A 331 14.75 -8.84 -16.18
N PRO A 332 15.30 -9.23 -17.34
CA PRO A 332 16.76 -9.36 -17.49
C PRO A 332 17.47 -8.05 -17.16
N LYS A 333 18.48 -8.12 -16.27
CA LYS A 333 19.21 -6.97 -15.68
C LYS A 333 19.48 -5.84 -16.69
N GLY A 334 18.82 -4.70 -16.49
CA GLY A 334 19.13 -3.43 -17.15
C GLY A 334 19.71 -2.45 -16.14
N THR A 335 21.04 -2.25 -16.17
CA THR A 335 21.85 -1.58 -15.12
C THR A 335 21.80 -2.26 -13.75
N GLU A 336 22.83 -2.08 -12.93
CA GLU A 336 22.86 -2.70 -11.59
C GLU A 336 22.18 -1.81 -10.55
N ASP A 337 21.26 -2.41 -9.80
CA ASP A 337 20.61 -1.88 -8.60
C ASP A 337 21.66 -1.50 -7.54
N SER A 338 22.19 -0.28 -7.69
CA SER A 338 23.39 0.20 -7.01
C SER A 338 23.10 1.47 -6.19
N VAL A 339 23.79 1.59 -5.05
CA VAL A 339 23.55 2.66 -4.06
C VAL A 339 24.89 3.25 -3.63
N ALA A 340 25.05 4.56 -3.74
CA ALA A 340 26.26 5.23 -3.24
C ALA A 340 26.36 5.16 -1.71
N LEU A 341 27.56 4.96 -1.17
CA LEU A 341 27.85 4.94 0.27
C LEU A 341 27.33 6.20 0.98
N HIS A 342 27.41 7.35 0.31
CA HIS A 342 26.87 8.63 0.79
C HIS A 342 25.35 8.57 1.03
N GLY A 343 24.57 7.92 0.16
CA GLY A 343 23.13 7.72 0.37
C GLY A 343 22.82 6.81 1.56
N CYS A 344 23.65 5.78 1.80
CA CYS A 344 23.56 4.95 3.01
C CYS A 344 23.91 5.74 4.29
N LEU A 345 24.81 6.73 4.18
CA LEU A 345 25.17 7.63 5.29
C LEU A 345 24.08 8.67 5.56
N GLU A 346 23.52 9.28 4.52
CA GLU A 346 22.40 10.23 4.61
C GLU A 346 21.16 9.55 5.21
N ALA A 347 20.86 8.31 4.82
CA ALA A 347 19.82 7.51 5.44
C ALA A 347 20.08 7.19 6.93
N PHE A 348 21.35 7.17 7.38
CA PHE A 348 21.73 6.96 8.78
C PHE A 348 21.68 8.25 9.63
N LEU A 349 21.89 9.42 9.00
CA LEU A 349 21.90 10.74 9.68
C LEU A 349 20.57 11.50 9.56
N LYS A 350 19.61 10.94 8.82
CA LYS A 350 18.24 11.47 8.69
C LYS A 350 17.53 11.49 10.05
N GLU A 351 16.67 12.49 10.26
CA GLU A 351 15.80 12.55 11.43
C GLU A 351 14.60 11.60 11.27
N GLU A 352 14.37 10.76 12.27
CA GLU A 352 13.35 9.70 12.30
C GLU A 352 12.55 9.76 13.62
N PRO A 353 11.25 9.42 13.64
CA PRO A 353 10.54 9.20 14.90
C PRO A 353 11.04 7.91 15.58
N LEU A 354 11.10 7.91 16.92
CA LEU A 354 11.35 6.67 17.69
C LEU A 354 10.29 5.61 17.42
N GLY A 355 10.64 4.33 17.60
CA GLY A 355 9.68 3.23 17.58
C GLY A 355 8.69 3.30 18.76
N PRO A 356 7.52 2.62 18.68
CA PRO A 356 6.54 2.60 19.76
C PRO A 356 7.09 1.96 21.05
N GLU A 357 7.98 0.96 20.93
CA GLU A 357 8.64 0.30 22.07
C GLU A 357 9.78 1.15 22.68
N ASP A 358 10.38 2.07 21.90
CA ASP A 358 11.56 2.87 22.26
C ASP A 358 11.20 4.32 22.67
N MET A 359 9.94 4.61 23.03
CA MET A 359 9.49 6.00 23.29
C MET A 359 10.27 6.72 24.41
N TRP A 360 10.64 7.96 24.15
CA TRP A 360 11.39 8.79 25.10
C TRP A 360 10.49 9.35 26.22
N TYR A 361 10.88 9.16 27.48
CA TYR A 361 10.22 9.82 28.61
C TYR A 361 10.55 11.33 28.62
N CYS A 362 9.60 12.16 28.18
CA CYS A 362 9.81 13.59 28.09
C CYS A 362 9.78 14.24 29.50
N PRO A 363 10.87 14.90 29.96
CA PRO A 363 10.96 15.46 31.31
C PRO A 363 10.03 16.66 31.53
N CYS A 364 9.52 17.28 30.46
CA CYS A 364 8.54 18.36 30.51
C CYS A 364 7.10 17.82 30.52
N CYS A 365 6.75 16.91 29.61
CA CYS A 365 5.39 16.34 29.53
C CYS A 365 5.08 15.28 30.60
N LYS A 366 6.09 14.76 31.31
CA LYS A 366 5.98 13.67 32.33
C LYS A 366 5.33 12.38 31.81
N LYS A 367 5.49 12.11 30.52
CA LYS A 367 5.00 10.89 29.85
C LYS A 367 5.98 10.45 28.76
N HIS A 368 5.91 9.18 28.37
CA HIS A 368 6.57 8.66 27.17
C HIS A 368 5.99 9.35 25.92
N GLN A 369 6.86 9.67 24.97
CA GLN A 369 6.55 10.37 23.74
C GLN A 369 7.38 9.78 22.60
N GLN A 370 6.75 9.63 21.44
CA GLN A 370 7.43 9.30 20.20
C GLN A 370 8.22 10.53 19.74
N ALA A 371 9.45 10.68 20.26
CA ALA A 371 10.30 11.82 19.97
C ALA A 371 10.91 11.69 18.57
N MET A 372 11.16 12.83 17.93
CA MET A 372 12.04 12.87 16.77
C MET A 372 13.48 12.67 17.24
N LYS A 373 14.22 11.81 16.55
CA LYS A 373 15.59 11.43 16.84
C LYS A 373 16.45 11.75 15.61
N LYS A 374 17.54 12.49 15.83
CA LYS A 374 18.55 12.79 14.81
C LYS A 374 19.93 12.39 15.31
N LEU A 375 20.73 11.77 14.44
CA LEU A 375 22.14 11.49 14.68
C LEU A 375 22.98 12.40 13.79
N ASP A 376 23.89 13.18 14.39
CA ASP A 376 24.93 13.92 13.68
C ASP A 376 26.30 13.28 13.94
N LEU A 377 27.24 13.37 12.99
CA LEU A 377 28.65 13.06 13.25
C LEU A 377 29.29 14.24 14.00
N TRP A 378 29.92 13.97 15.15
CA TRP A 378 30.56 15.00 15.98
C TRP A 378 32.08 14.88 15.99
N ARG A 379 32.61 13.65 15.91
CA ARG A 379 34.04 13.39 15.77
C ARG A 379 34.26 12.08 15.04
N LEU A 380 35.19 12.05 14.09
CA LEU A 380 35.59 10.83 13.39
C LEU A 380 36.89 10.24 13.95
N PRO A 381 37.05 8.91 13.95
CA PRO A 381 38.28 8.23 14.36
C PRO A 381 39.32 8.17 13.21
N GLU A 382 40.60 8.08 13.56
CA GLU A 382 41.72 7.89 12.63
C GLU A 382 41.56 6.66 11.70
N VAL A 383 41.02 5.57 12.26
CA VAL A 383 40.57 4.39 11.52
C VAL A 383 39.06 4.34 11.63
N LEU A 384 38.39 4.56 10.51
CA LEU A 384 36.95 4.53 10.38
C LEU A 384 36.51 3.15 9.87
N VAL A 385 35.65 2.48 10.65
CA VAL A 385 35.06 1.20 10.26
C VAL A 385 33.61 1.44 9.88
N ILE A 386 33.20 0.99 8.70
CA ILE A 386 31.83 1.13 8.18
C ILE A 386 31.26 -0.26 7.94
N HIS A 387 30.31 -0.66 8.76
CA HIS A 387 29.51 -1.86 8.60
C HIS A 387 28.27 -1.54 7.76
N LEU A 388 28.10 -2.27 6.66
CA LEU A 388 26.90 -2.22 5.83
C LEU A 388 25.88 -3.21 6.41
N LYS A 389 24.77 -2.73 6.98
CA LYS A 389 23.69 -3.56 7.57
C LYS A 389 22.96 -4.36 6.49
N ARG A 390 23.60 -5.44 6.01
CA ARG A 390 23.04 -6.34 4.99
C ARG A 390 22.08 -7.38 5.57
N PHE A 391 22.23 -7.75 6.84
CA PHE A 391 21.40 -8.78 7.47
C PHE A 391 20.17 -8.17 8.15
N SER A 392 19.00 -8.71 7.84
CA SER A 392 17.73 -8.39 8.50
C SER A 392 17.17 -9.63 9.19
N TYR A 393 16.61 -9.42 10.38
CA TYR A 393 16.05 -10.45 11.25
C TYR A 393 14.60 -10.08 11.54
N THR A 394 13.66 -10.97 11.24
CA THR A 394 12.32 -10.96 11.83
C THR A 394 12.13 -12.23 12.65
N GLN A 395 11.00 -12.38 13.33
CA GLN A 395 10.66 -13.60 14.05
C GLN A 395 10.61 -14.84 13.14
N PHE A 396 10.36 -14.65 11.83
CA PHE A 396 10.11 -15.73 10.87
C PHE A 396 11.11 -15.78 9.70
N THR A 397 11.83 -14.69 9.40
CA THR A 397 12.76 -14.60 8.26
C THR A 397 14.16 -14.12 8.65
N ARG A 398 15.15 -14.57 7.88
CA ARG A 398 16.59 -14.29 8.05
C ARG A 398 17.19 -13.97 6.69
N ASN A 399 17.21 -12.70 6.35
CA ASN A 399 17.46 -12.22 4.99
C ASN A 399 18.80 -11.46 4.88
N LYS A 400 19.45 -11.55 3.73
CA LYS A 400 20.66 -10.79 3.37
C LYS A 400 20.37 -9.92 2.15
N LEU A 401 20.71 -8.64 2.24
CA LEU A 401 20.65 -7.68 1.14
C LEU A 401 21.89 -7.78 0.26
N GLU A 402 21.69 -8.09 -1.01
CA GLU A 402 22.74 -8.20 -2.03
C GLU A 402 22.86 -6.94 -2.91
N THR A 403 22.23 -5.83 -2.50
CA THR A 403 22.36 -4.51 -3.15
C THR A 403 23.84 -4.16 -3.36
N PHE A 404 24.22 -3.75 -4.57
CA PHE A 404 25.57 -3.24 -4.81
C PHE A 404 25.70 -1.88 -4.09
N VAL A 405 26.71 -1.73 -3.24
CA VAL A 405 27.00 -0.45 -2.60
C VAL A 405 28.28 0.08 -3.24
N ASP A 406 28.19 1.21 -3.93
CA ASP A 406 29.37 1.88 -4.48
C ASP A 406 30.03 2.73 -3.40
N PHE A 407 31.31 2.47 -3.15
CA PHE A 407 32.10 3.16 -2.14
C PHE A 407 33.43 3.68 -2.74
N PRO A 408 33.86 4.90 -2.39
CA PRO A 408 35.15 5.44 -2.85
C PRO A 408 36.32 4.65 -2.26
N ILE A 409 37.36 4.39 -3.06
CA ILE A 409 38.54 3.61 -2.66
C ILE A 409 39.63 4.54 -2.10
N SER A 410 39.78 5.72 -2.69
CA SER A 410 40.47 6.88 -2.14
C SER A 410 39.49 8.05 -2.01
N ASP A 411 39.86 9.07 -1.22
CA ASP A 411 39.17 10.36 -1.18
C ASP A 411 37.69 10.29 -0.73
N LEU A 412 37.41 9.47 0.30
CA LEU A 412 36.14 9.55 1.04
C LEU A 412 36.13 10.81 1.91
N ASP A 413 35.65 11.94 1.39
CA ASP A 413 35.37 13.11 2.23
C ASP A 413 34.12 12.89 3.09
N LEU A 414 34.25 13.16 4.38
CA LEU A 414 33.14 13.19 5.33
C LEU A 414 32.97 14.56 6.03
N SER A 415 33.71 15.58 5.59
CA SER A 415 33.75 16.91 6.22
C SER A 415 32.38 17.60 6.21
N SER A 416 31.59 17.41 5.14
CA SER A 416 30.22 17.93 4.99
C SER A 416 29.20 17.36 5.98
N TYR A 417 29.47 16.19 6.58
CA TYR A 417 28.55 15.49 7.49
C TYR A 417 28.86 15.76 8.99
N ILE A 418 29.85 16.59 9.30
CA ILE A 418 30.30 16.88 10.67
C ILE A 418 29.61 18.14 11.21
N ALA A 419 28.92 18.03 12.35
CA ALA A 419 28.13 19.11 12.94
C ALA A 419 28.95 20.17 13.73
N THR A 420 30.21 20.42 13.34
CA THR A 420 31.07 21.47 13.91
C THR A 420 31.92 22.15 12.84
N GLU A 421 31.91 23.48 12.83
CA GLU A 421 32.78 24.35 12.03
C GLU A 421 34.22 24.38 12.60
N ASN A 422 34.84 23.21 12.80
CA ASN A 422 36.26 23.11 13.17
C ASN A 422 37.12 23.13 11.90
N GLU A 423 37.56 24.33 11.49
CA GLU A 423 38.32 24.66 10.27
C GLU A 423 39.67 23.92 10.06
N GLN A 424 40.02 22.96 10.94
CA GLN A 424 41.39 22.42 11.07
C GLN A 424 41.49 20.90 10.86
N LEU A 425 40.40 20.21 10.52
CA LEU A 425 40.41 18.76 10.27
C LEU A 425 39.84 18.44 8.90
N TYR A 426 40.73 18.13 7.96
CA TYR A 426 40.37 17.37 6.76
C TYR A 426 39.88 15.98 7.17
N ASN A 427 38.73 15.56 6.67
CA ASN A 427 38.13 14.26 6.97
C ASN A 427 38.01 13.40 5.70
N HIS A 428 39.10 13.38 4.92
CA HIS A 428 39.31 12.48 3.79
C HIS A 428 39.85 11.14 4.28
N TYR A 429 39.37 10.04 3.71
CA TYR A 429 39.83 8.69 4.07
C TYR A 429 40.12 7.84 2.83
N ARG A 430 41.13 6.96 2.95
CA ARG A 430 41.42 5.88 2.01
C ARG A 430 40.96 4.53 2.55
N LEU A 431 40.33 3.74 1.70
CA LEU A 431 40.01 2.34 1.96
C LEU A 431 41.31 1.52 1.95
N TYR A 432 41.53 0.71 2.99
CA TYR A 432 42.71 -0.19 3.05
C TYR A 432 42.36 -1.65 3.32
N ALA A 433 41.14 -1.94 3.80
CA ALA A 433 40.64 -3.31 3.87
C ALA A 433 39.11 -3.40 3.69
N ILE A 434 38.64 -4.56 3.25
CA ILE A 434 37.24 -4.95 3.11
C ILE A 434 37.09 -6.35 3.71
N SER A 435 36.09 -6.56 4.56
CA SER A 435 35.56 -7.90 4.84
C SER A 435 34.39 -8.17 3.90
N ASN A 436 34.48 -9.24 3.12
CA ASN A 436 33.46 -9.69 2.17
C ASN A 436 32.68 -10.88 2.75
N HIS A 437 31.38 -10.99 2.47
CA HIS A 437 30.54 -12.12 2.84
C HIS A 437 29.75 -12.71 1.65
N TYR A 438 29.98 -13.98 1.39
CA TYR A 438 29.30 -14.78 0.36
C TYR A 438 28.30 -15.75 0.99
N GLY A 439 27.23 -16.11 0.28
CA GLY A 439 26.17 -16.95 0.86
C GLY A 439 25.24 -16.20 1.83
N ASN A 440 24.49 -16.97 2.63
CA ASN A 440 23.30 -16.53 3.37
C ASN A 440 23.41 -16.83 4.89
N MET A 441 22.41 -16.40 5.68
CA MET A 441 22.41 -16.57 7.15
C MET A 441 22.31 -18.03 7.64
N GLY A 442 21.99 -18.99 6.77
CA GLY A 442 22.06 -20.43 7.06
C GLY A 442 23.41 -21.08 6.73
N GLY A 443 24.32 -20.35 6.10
CA GLY A 443 25.61 -20.85 5.62
C GLY A 443 26.23 -19.86 4.63
N GLY A 444 27.44 -19.41 4.94
CA GLY A 444 28.15 -18.39 4.18
C GLY A 444 29.66 -18.43 4.44
N HIS A 445 30.41 -17.66 3.67
CA HIS A 445 31.88 -17.64 3.69
C HIS A 445 32.39 -16.21 3.76
N TYR A 446 33.49 -16.00 4.48
CA TYR A 446 34.11 -14.69 4.68
C TYR A 446 35.51 -14.64 4.07
N THR A 447 35.82 -13.56 3.37
CA THR A 447 37.18 -13.30 2.83
C THR A 447 37.57 -11.86 3.12
N ALA A 448 38.86 -11.53 3.05
CA ALA A 448 39.33 -10.15 3.19
C ALA A 448 40.02 -9.67 1.92
N SER A 449 39.68 -8.46 1.45
CA SER A 449 40.46 -7.73 0.44
C SER A 449 41.29 -6.68 1.18
N ILE A 450 42.62 -6.70 1.08
CA ILE A 450 43.51 -5.81 1.84
C ILE A 450 44.54 -5.16 0.91
N TYR A 451 44.70 -3.84 1.04
CA TYR A 451 45.74 -3.08 0.36
C TYR A 451 47.06 -3.19 1.11
N GLN A 452 48.13 -3.61 0.42
CA GLN A 452 49.49 -3.56 0.95
C GLN A 452 50.32 -2.50 0.21
N GLU A 453 50.89 -1.56 0.96
CA GLU A 453 51.72 -0.49 0.41
C GLU A 453 52.92 -1.06 -0.38
N GLY A 454 53.16 -0.53 -1.58
CA GLY A 454 54.16 -1.04 -2.52
C GLY A 454 53.82 -2.39 -3.20
N LYS A 455 52.68 -3.02 -2.88
CA LYS A 455 52.24 -4.30 -3.48
C LYS A 455 50.83 -4.29 -4.09
N GLY A 456 49.98 -3.34 -3.69
CA GLY A 456 48.59 -3.27 -4.13
C GLY A 456 47.64 -4.22 -3.39
N TRP A 457 46.44 -4.38 -3.93
CA TRP A 457 45.36 -5.16 -3.33
C TRP A 457 45.57 -6.67 -3.43
N HIS A 458 45.28 -7.37 -2.33
CA HIS A 458 45.33 -8.83 -2.22
C HIS A 458 44.03 -9.35 -1.58
N LYS A 459 43.46 -10.41 -2.16
CA LYS A 459 42.40 -11.20 -1.54
C LYS A 459 43.02 -12.29 -0.67
N PHE A 460 42.50 -12.43 0.55
CA PHE A 460 42.79 -13.48 1.52
C PHE A 460 41.52 -14.33 1.68
N ASP A 461 41.62 -15.60 1.31
CA ASP A 461 40.54 -16.57 1.22
C ASP A 461 41.01 -17.84 1.95
N ASP A 462 40.79 -17.85 3.27
CA ASP A 462 41.45 -18.73 4.24
C ASP A 462 42.98 -18.82 4.06
N GLU A 463 43.48 -19.96 3.58
CA GLU A 463 44.90 -20.22 3.31
C GLU A 463 45.38 -19.71 1.94
N CYS A 464 44.46 -19.34 1.04
CA CYS A 464 44.78 -18.82 -0.28
C CYS A 464 44.94 -17.29 -0.26
N VAL A 465 46.08 -16.80 -0.76
CA VAL A 465 46.32 -15.36 -0.95
C VAL A 465 46.61 -15.07 -2.41
N THR A 466 45.79 -14.22 -3.03
CA THR A 466 45.89 -13.88 -4.47
C THR A 466 45.86 -12.37 -4.69
N PRO A 467 46.69 -11.80 -5.57
CA PRO A 467 46.56 -10.39 -5.95
C PRO A 467 45.23 -10.13 -6.67
N ILE A 468 44.70 -8.91 -6.55
CA ILE A 468 43.44 -8.47 -7.19
C ILE A 468 43.59 -7.04 -7.69
N SER A 469 42.96 -6.67 -8.82
CA SER A 469 42.98 -5.28 -9.30
C SER A 469 41.99 -4.41 -8.53
N GLU A 470 42.21 -3.10 -8.54
CA GLU A 470 41.36 -2.14 -7.83
C GLU A 470 39.92 -2.11 -8.37
N ASP A 471 39.75 -2.34 -9.68
CA ASP A 471 38.44 -2.45 -10.35
C ASP A 471 37.60 -3.63 -9.79
N ASN A 472 38.26 -4.67 -9.28
CA ASN A 472 37.62 -5.91 -8.83
C ASN A 472 37.39 -5.97 -7.31
N ILE A 473 37.80 -4.96 -6.52
CA ILE A 473 37.53 -4.95 -5.07
C ILE A 473 36.12 -4.44 -4.71
N LYS A 474 35.46 -3.68 -5.59
CA LYS A 474 34.06 -3.27 -5.41
C LYS A 474 33.12 -4.40 -5.80
N THR A 475 32.45 -5.02 -4.83
CA THR A 475 31.46 -6.08 -5.08
C THR A 475 30.28 -6.02 -4.11
N ALA A 476 29.15 -6.60 -4.50
CA ALA A 476 27.99 -6.79 -3.61
C ALA A 476 28.28 -7.64 -2.36
N ALA A 477 29.41 -8.38 -2.32
CA ALA A 477 29.85 -9.13 -1.15
C ALA A 477 30.46 -8.25 -0.05
N ALA A 478 30.89 -7.02 -0.35
CA ALA A 478 31.49 -6.12 0.64
C ALA A 478 30.53 -5.86 1.81
N TYR A 479 30.96 -6.15 3.04
CA TYR A 479 30.14 -6.17 4.24
C TYR A 479 30.65 -5.23 5.35
N VAL A 480 31.97 -5.17 5.55
CA VAL A 480 32.61 -4.16 6.41
C VAL A 480 33.77 -3.51 5.65
N LEU A 481 33.75 -2.18 5.57
CA LEU A 481 34.78 -1.36 4.95
C LEU A 481 35.69 -0.77 6.04
N PHE A 482 37.00 -0.79 5.81
CA PHE A 482 38.01 -0.24 6.72
C PHE A 482 38.76 0.89 6.03
N TYR A 483 38.53 2.09 6.55
CA TYR A 483 39.08 3.36 6.09
C TYR A 483 40.12 3.87 7.07
N ARG A 484 41.19 4.48 6.56
CA ARG A 484 42.20 5.22 7.33
C ARG A 484 42.24 6.65 6.81
N ARG A 485 42.34 7.63 7.70
CA ARG A 485 42.52 9.03 7.33
C ARG A 485 43.84 9.22 6.56
N GLU A 486 43.86 10.17 5.64
CA GLU A 486 45.07 10.66 4.95
C GLU A 486 45.46 12.07 5.45
#